data_AF-A0A015IU38-F1
#
_entry.id   AF-A0A015IU38-F1
#
_cell.length_a   1.000
_cell.length_b   1.000
_cell.length_c   1.000
_cell.angle_alpha   90.00
_cell.angle_beta   90.00
_cell.angle_gamma   90.00
#
_symmetry.space_group_name_H-M   'P 1'
#
loop_
_entity.id
_entity.type
_entity.pdbx_description
1 polymer ?
#
loop_
_entity_poly.entity_id
_entity_poly.type
_entity_poly.pdbx_seq_one_letter_code
_entity_poly.pdbx_strand_id
1 'polypeptide(L)'
;MLTHFFSSQRVLPRKIQQKFFSFIRDRLLARKEMISSRANNLREHNTTTRTFFNFTYKKYHFHFGIYPLFSTTITFTVLHPCNKCQVPSPFVMSQCRRSCVMHQQLFFRNDTFNNVRNHGRQDLTSTITTPVNDKRSHANLLHDRWNCRWKKDVVSQRLGISYKESYLARTKGLVIHHVNKQMYRKWLDTFSVTRSKNAKIAKAQKIRHHRACR
;
A
#
# COMPACT_ATOMS: atom_id res chain seq x y z
N MET A 1 -13.66 11.48 32.55
CA MET A 1 -14.06 11.12 31.17
C MET A 1 -14.31 9.62 30.98
N LEU A 2 -13.35 8.73 31.27
CA LEU A 2 -13.54 7.26 31.18
C LEU A 2 -14.60 6.71 32.14
N THR A 3 -14.64 7.22 33.38
CA THR A 3 -15.65 6.86 34.39
C THR A 3 -17.08 7.17 33.91
N HIS A 4 -17.27 8.34 33.29
CA HIS A 4 -18.54 8.75 32.70
C HIS A 4 -18.93 7.87 31.51
N PHE A 5 -17.98 7.52 30.63
CA PHE A 5 -18.23 6.59 29.53
C PHE A 5 -18.72 5.22 30.03
N PHE A 6 -18.06 4.67 31.05
CA PHE A 6 -18.45 3.38 31.64
C PHE A 6 -19.78 3.46 32.39
N SER A 7 -20.08 4.57 33.06
CA SER A 7 -21.37 4.74 33.74
C SER A 7 -22.57 4.77 32.79
N SER A 8 -22.40 5.33 31.60
CA SER A 8 -23.45 5.37 30.58
C SER A 8 -23.64 4.04 29.84
N GLN A 9 -22.74 3.07 30.04
CA GLN A 9 -22.68 1.87 29.21
C GLN A 9 -23.45 0.69 29.82
N ARG A 10 -24.52 0.25 29.15
CA ARG A 10 -25.40 -0.83 29.63
C ARG A 10 -24.91 -2.24 29.24
N VAL A 11 -23.98 -2.34 28.29
CA VAL A 11 -23.52 -3.61 27.70
C VAL A 11 -22.51 -4.36 28.60
N LEU A 12 -21.69 -3.62 29.34
CA LEU A 12 -20.66 -4.20 30.22
C LEU A 12 -21.15 -4.17 31.67
N PRO A 13 -21.27 -5.31 32.37
CA PRO A 13 -21.62 -5.33 33.78
C PRO A 13 -20.65 -4.50 34.63
N ARG A 14 -21.14 -3.79 35.65
CA ARG A 14 -20.34 -2.89 36.51
C ARG A 14 -19.09 -3.55 37.10
N LYS A 15 -19.19 -4.81 37.55
CA LYS A 15 -18.06 -5.59 38.05
C LYS A 15 -16.93 -5.74 37.01
N ILE A 16 -17.30 -5.92 35.74
CA ILE A 16 -16.36 -6.06 34.63
C ILE A 16 -15.73 -4.71 34.28
N GLN A 17 -16.52 -3.64 34.30
CA GLN A 17 -16.01 -2.29 34.11
C GLN A 17 -14.92 -1.96 35.16
N GLN A 18 -15.19 -2.24 36.44
CA GLN A 18 -14.23 -2.03 37.52
C GLN A 18 -12.99 -2.91 37.35
N LYS A 19 -13.16 -4.19 37.03
CA LYS A 19 -12.05 -5.15 36.81
C LYS A 19 -11.09 -4.69 35.72
N PHE A 20 -11.60 -4.19 34.60
CA PHE A 20 -10.78 -3.79 33.45
C PHE A 20 -10.47 -2.29 33.39
N PHE A 21 -10.93 -1.51 34.38
CA PHE A 21 -10.77 -0.06 34.34
C PHE A 21 -9.30 0.36 34.26
N SER A 22 -8.43 -0.16 35.14
CA SER A 22 -7.00 0.14 35.10
C SER A 22 -6.40 -0.26 33.76
N PHE A 23 -6.64 -1.50 33.33
CA PHE A 23 -6.13 -2.01 32.05
C PHE A 23 -6.52 -1.11 30.86
N ILE A 24 -7.78 -0.68 30.77
CA ILE A 24 -8.26 0.17 29.67
C ILE A 24 -7.66 1.58 29.79
N ARG A 25 -7.55 2.13 31.01
CA ARG A 25 -6.91 3.42 31.27
C ARG A 25 -5.44 3.39 30.83
N ASP A 26 -4.68 2.39 31.27
CA ASP A 26 -3.25 2.27 30.99
C ASP A 26 -3.00 2.07 29.50
N ARG A 27 -3.83 1.27 28.83
CA ARG A 27 -3.81 1.11 27.37
C ARG A 27 -4.09 2.41 26.62
N LEU A 28 -5.00 3.25 27.11
CA LEU A 28 -5.29 4.56 26.50
C LEU A 28 -4.16 5.57 26.71
N LEU A 29 -3.53 5.56 27.89
CA LEU A 29 -2.35 6.39 28.17
C LEU A 29 -1.18 6.00 27.27
N ALA A 30 -0.86 4.71 27.19
CA ALA A 30 0.14 4.20 26.25
C ALA A 30 -0.20 4.58 24.80
N ARG A 31 -1.48 4.53 24.43
CA ARG A 31 -1.93 4.93 23.09
C ARG A 31 -1.69 6.41 22.82
N LYS A 32 -1.93 7.28 23.80
CA LYS A 32 -1.64 8.73 23.71
C LYS A 32 -0.17 8.97 23.39
N GLU A 33 0.73 8.32 24.13
CA GLU A 33 2.17 8.43 23.92
C GLU A 33 2.61 7.92 22.54
N MET A 34 2.11 6.74 22.13
CA MET A 34 2.38 6.18 20.81
C MET A 34 1.93 7.09 19.66
N ILE A 35 0.74 7.70 19.80
CA ILE A 35 0.19 8.64 18.81
C ILE A 35 1.07 9.88 18.75
N SER A 36 1.36 10.53 19.88
CA SER A 36 2.19 11.74 19.93
C SER A 36 3.60 11.50 19.40
N SER A 37 4.24 10.39 19.81
CA SER A 37 5.56 10.00 19.34
C SER A 37 5.59 9.78 17.83
N ARG A 38 4.59 9.09 17.27
CA ARG A 38 4.51 8.88 15.82
C ARG A 38 4.24 10.17 15.08
N ALA A 39 3.28 10.98 15.55
CA ALA A 39 2.85 12.21 14.90
C ALA A 39 3.98 13.24 14.80
N ASN A 40 4.79 13.36 15.86
CA ASN A 40 5.92 14.30 15.94
C ASN A 40 7.21 13.75 15.29
N ASN A 41 7.18 12.53 14.74
CA ASN A 41 8.33 11.98 14.06
C ASN A 41 8.51 12.66 12.70
N LEU A 42 9.64 13.33 12.49
CA LEU A 42 9.96 14.03 11.25
C LEU A 42 10.44 13.09 10.14
N ARG A 43 10.89 11.88 10.48
CA ARG A 43 11.37 10.89 9.49
C ARG A 43 10.20 10.43 8.63
N GLU A 44 10.41 10.43 7.33
CA GLU A 44 9.43 9.95 6.36
C GLU A 44 9.34 8.42 6.41
N HIS A 45 8.47 7.92 7.28
CA HIS A 45 8.13 6.51 7.36
C HIS A 45 6.65 6.32 7.03
N ASN A 46 6.37 5.35 6.15
CA ASN A 46 4.99 4.99 5.80
C ASN A 46 4.35 4.00 6.78
N THR A 47 4.92 3.87 7.97
CA THR A 47 4.38 3.00 9.02
C THR A 47 3.19 3.68 9.69
N THR A 48 2.02 3.07 9.58
CA THR A 48 0.80 3.52 10.24
C THR A 48 0.76 3.06 11.70
N THR A 49 0.49 3.97 12.63
CA THR A 49 0.16 3.65 14.02
C THR A 49 -1.36 3.75 14.20
N ARG A 50 -2.00 2.67 14.66
CA ARG A 50 -3.44 2.68 14.99
C ARG A 50 -3.71 3.55 16.20
N THR A 51 -4.76 4.36 16.14
CA THR A 51 -5.17 5.28 17.23
C THR A 51 -6.05 4.62 18.29
N PHE A 52 -6.39 3.34 18.08
CA PHE A 52 -7.24 2.53 18.95
C PHE A 52 -6.65 1.15 19.22
N PHE A 53 -7.22 0.45 20.20
CA PHE A 53 -7.02 -0.96 20.48
C PHE A 53 -8.36 -1.67 20.61
N ASN A 54 -8.33 -2.99 20.41
CA ASN A 54 -9.51 -3.83 20.51
C ASN A 54 -9.63 -4.37 21.93
N PHE A 55 -10.84 -4.32 22.47
CA PHE A 55 -11.20 -4.98 23.71
C PHE A 55 -12.42 -5.84 23.45
N THR A 56 -12.31 -7.13 23.72
CA THR A 56 -13.39 -8.08 23.51
C THR A 56 -13.85 -8.61 24.86
N TYR A 57 -15.16 -8.63 25.08
CA TYR A 57 -15.77 -9.26 26.26
C TYR A 57 -17.01 -10.05 25.83
N LYS A 58 -16.97 -11.37 26.04
CA LYS A 58 -17.98 -12.31 25.53
C LYS A 58 -18.18 -12.09 24.02
N LYS A 59 -19.42 -11.77 23.60
CA LYS A 59 -19.81 -11.52 22.21
C LYS A 59 -19.62 -10.08 21.74
N TYR A 60 -19.13 -9.19 22.60
CA TYR A 60 -19.03 -7.75 22.30
C TYR A 60 -17.60 -7.34 21.99
N HIS A 61 -17.45 -6.59 20.90
CA HIS A 61 -16.19 -6.02 20.45
C HIS A 61 -16.21 -4.50 20.61
N PHE A 62 -15.22 -3.96 21.30
CA PHE A 62 -15.08 -2.54 21.56
C PHE A 62 -13.76 -2.02 20.97
N HIS A 63 -13.80 -0.82 20.39
CA HIS A 63 -12.64 -0.13 19.85
C HIS A 63 -12.33 1.12 20.69
N PHE A 64 -11.48 0.94 21.69
CA PHE A 64 -11.06 2.04 22.57
C PHE A 64 -9.87 2.77 21.95
N GLY A 65 -9.99 4.08 21.75
CA GLY A 65 -8.94 4.85 21.13
C GLY A 65 -9.05 6.34 21.38
N ILE A 66 -7.98 7.04 21.03
CA ILE A 66 -7.91 8.50 21.01
C ILE A 66 -7.87 8.88 19.55
N TYR A 67 -9.00 9.30 19.00
CA TYR A 67 -9.10 9.56 17.57
C TYR A 67 -8.82 11.04 17.29
N PRO A 68 -7.63 11.39 16.72
CA PRO A 68 -7.34 12.76 16.37
C PRO A 68 -8.26 13.21 15.25
N LEU A 69 -8.75 14.45 15.36
CA LEU A 69 -9.51 15.09 14.30
C LEU A 69 -8.63 15.24 13.06
N PHE A 70 -9.23 14.94 11.92
CA PHE A 70 -8.62 15.13 10.62
C PHE A 70 -8.82 16.58 10.19
N SER A 71 -7.73 17.25 9.80
CA SER A 71 -7.76 18.63 9.31
C SER A 71 -6.86 18.74 8.09
N THR A 72 -7.22 18.10 6.99
CA THR A 72 -6.61 18.44 5.70
C THR A 72 -7.61 19.21 4.87
N THR A 73 -7.19 20.37 4.38
CA THR A 73 -7.73 20.97 3.18
C THR A 73 -7.35 20.07 2.01
N ILE A 74 -8.19 19.07 1.71
CA ILE A 74 -8.05 18.32 0.45
C ILE A 74 -8.60 19.24 -0.64
N THR A 75 -7.73 19.78 -1.49
CA THR A 75 -8.13 20.45 -2.72
C THR A 75 -8.62 19.39 -3.71
N PHE A 76 -9.91 19.07 -3.64
CA PHE A 76 -10.56 18.27 -4.67
C PHE A 76 -10.68 19.09 -5.95
N THR A 77 -9.99 18.70 -7.01
CA THR A 77 -10.40 19.06 -8.36
C THR A 77 -11.44 18.05 -8.84
N VAL A 78 -12.57 18.59 -9.30
CA VAL A 78 -13.65 17.90 -10.03
C VAL A 78 -14.58 17.02 -9.18
N LEU A 79 -15.38 17.65 -8.28
CA LEU A 79 -16.85 17.73 -8.46
C LEU A 79 -17.61 18.32 -7.26
N HIS A 80 -17.05 18.46 -6.06
CA HIS A 80 -17.71 19.17 -4.96
C HIS A 80 -16.69 19.78 -3.98
N PRO A 81 -16.87 21.03 -3.50
CA PRO A 81 -16.04 21.60 -2.44
C PRO A 81 -16.39 20.88 -1.13
N CYS A 82 -15.57 19.90 -0.72
CA CYS A 82 -15.83 19.15 0.51
C CYS A 82 -15.20 19.89 1.69
N ASN A 83 -16.07 20.46 2.52
CA ASN A 83 -15.76 21.00 3.84
C ASN A 83 -14.91 20.02 4.66
N LYS A 84 -13.95 20.56 5.43
CA LYS A 84 -13.04 19.82 6.34
C LYS A 84 -13.74 18.58 6.92
N CYS A 85 -13.29 17.38 6.54
CA CYS A 85 -13.89 16.16 7.05
C CYS A 85 -13.62 16.05 8.56
N GLN A 86 -14.67 16.20 9.37
CA GLN A 86 -14.59 16.15 10.83
C GLN A 86 -14.55 14.73 11.38
N VAL A 87 -14.56 13.72 10.51
CA VAL A 87 -14.51 12.31 10.93
C VAL A 87 -13.14 12.02 11.54
N PRO A 88 -13.10 11.45 12.76
CA PRO A 88 -11.83 11.15 13.43
C PRO A 88 -10.99 10.11 12.67
N SER A 89 -9.67 10.20 12.79
CA SER A 89 -8.76 9.28 12.11
C SER A 89 -8.48 8.01 12.94
N PRO A 90 -8.62 6.79 12.36
CA PRO A 90 -8.29 5.53 13.02
C PRO A 90 -6.77 5.23 13.03
N PHE A 91 -5.95 6.06 12.36
CA PHE A 91 -4.50 5.92 12.34
C PHE A 91 -3.78 7.28 12.30
N VAL A 92 -2.48 7.25 12.60
CA VAL A 92 -1.56 8.36 12.44
C VAL A 92 -0.24 7.85 11.87
N MET A 93 0.41 8.66 11.04
CA MET A 93 1.73 8.43 10.45
C MET A 93 2.68 9.55 10.88
N SER A 94 3.94 9.47 10.44
CA SER A 94 4.92 10.54 10.66
C SER A 94 4.42 11.88 10.13
N GLN A 95 4.91 12.98 10.72
CA GLN A 95 4.53 14.35 10.35
C GLN A 95 3.03 14.63 10.47
N CYS A 96 2.37 14.09 11.51
CA CYS A 96 0.95 14.26 11.76
C CYS A 96 0.00 13.81 10.63
N ARG A 97 0.50 13.08 9.63
CA ARG A 97 -0.28 12.59 8.48
C ARG A 97 -1.30 11.56 8.94
N ARG A 98 -2.56 11.74 8.58
CA ARG A 98 -3.70 10.94 9.06
C ARG A 98 -4.87 11.12 8.12
N SER A 99 -5.81 10.18 8.07
CA SER A 99 -7.02 10.29 7.25
C SER A 99 -8.15 9.46 7.84
N CYS A 100 -9.40 9.92 7.71
CA CYS A 100 -10.55 9.16 8.18
C CYS A 100 -10.78 7.90 7.32
N VAL A 101 -11.63 6.99 7.78
CA VAL A 101 -11.93 5.72 7.07
C VAL A 101 -12.41 5.95 5.64
N MET A 102 -13.21 7.00 5.41
CA MET A 102 -13.78 7.32 4.08
C MET A 102 -12.73 7.87 3.12
N HIS A 103 -11.77 8.64 3.63
CA HIS A 103 -10.70 9.25 2.83
C HIS A 103 -9.40 8.43 2.86
N GLN A 104 -9.38 7.29 3.56
CA GLN A 104 -8.18 6.47 3.74
C GLN A 104 -7.60 6.02 2.39
N GLN A 105 -8.46 5.54 1.49
CA GLN A 105 -8.01 5.06 0.17
C GLN A 105 -7.40 6.17 -0.68
N LEU A 106 -8.02 7.36 -0.68
CA LEU A 106 -7.52 8.53 -1.40
C LEU A 106 -6.21 9.04 -0.80
N PHE A 107 -6.13 9.09 0.52
CA PHE A 107 -4.91 9.45 1.24
C PHE A 107 -3.74 8.54 0.85
N PHE A 108 -3.93 7.21 0.85
CA PHE A 108 -2.86 6.30 0.42
C PHE A 108 -2.50 6.46 -1.06
N ARG A 109 -3.48 6.76 -1.94
CA ARG A 109 -3.21 7.04 -3.35
C ARG A 109 -2.35 8.28 -3.59
N ASN A 110 -2.49 9.30 -2.74
CA ASN A 110 -1.78 10.56 -2.94
C ASN A 110 -0.46 10.61 -2.14
N ASP A 111 -0.45 10.13 -0.90
CA ASP A 111 0.69 10.31 0.01
C ASP A 111 1.70 9.15 0.02
N THR A 112 1.35 7.95 -0.47
CA THR A 112 2.29 6.79 -0.44
C THR A 112 2.99 6.48 -1.75
N PHE A 113 2.51 7.00 -2.88
CA PHE A 113 3.12 6.76 -4.20
C PHE A 113 4.41 7.57 -4.46
N ASN A 114 4.79 8.48 -3.57
CA ASN A 114 6.07 9.20 -3.66
C ASN A 114 7.30 8.32 -3.30
N ASN A 115 7.09 7.06 -2.87
CA ASN A 115 8.16 6.13 -2.49
C ASN A 115 8.55 5.15 -3.60
N VAL A 116 7.96 5.28 -4.80
CA VAL A 116 8.61 4.70 -5.98
C VAL A 116 9.93 5.43 -6.11
N ARG A 117 11.04 4.71 -5.88
CA ARG A 117 12.40 5.25 -6.05
C ARG A 117 12.44 5.97 -7.40
N ASN A 118 12.43 7.30 -7.37
CA ASN A 118 12.72 8.14 -8.52
C ASN A 118 14.22 7.97 -8.80
N HIS A 119 14.60 6.84 -9.40
CA HIS A 119 15.91 6.69 -9.98
C HIS A 119 15.94 7.61 -11.21
N GLY A 120 16.52 8.80 -11.02
CA GLY A 120 16.94 9.69 -12.09
C GLY A 120 15.81 10.24 -12.95
N ARG A 121 15.12 11.28 -12.48
CA ARG A 121 14.59 12.28 -13.40
C ARG A 121 15.06 13.63 -12.90
N GLN A 122 16.12 14.12 -13.53
CA GLN A 122 16.51 15.52 -13.46
C GLN A 122 15.30 16.37 -13.85
N ASP A 123 15.21 17.52 -13.20
CA ASP A 123 14.23 18.56 -13.44
C ASP A 123 14.03 18.81 -14.94
N LEU A 124 12.81 18.56 -15.40
CA LEU A 124 12.28 19.29 -16.53
C LEU A 124 10.82 19.59 -16.22
N THR A 125 10.54 20.88 -16.11
CA THR A 125 9.23 21.51 -16.26
C THR A 125 8.50 20.83 -17.43
N SER A 126 7.64 19.89 -17.11
CA SER A 126 6.77 19.21 -18.04
C SER A 126 5.55 18.78 -17.25
N THR A 127 4.45 19.44 -17.54
CA THR A 127 3.07 19.13 -17.17
C THR A 127 2.93 17.64 -16.85
N ILE A 128 2.86 17.32 -15.55
CA ILE A 128 2.79 15.96 -15.04
C ILE A 128 1.42 15.41 -15.47
N THR A 129 1.38 14.85 -16.67
CA THR A 129 0.30 13.95 -17.05
C THR A 129 0.57 12.68 -16.28
N THR A 130 0.01 12.59 -15.08
CA THR A 130 -0.04 11.32 -14.35
C THR A 130 -0.59 10.28 -15.34
N PRO A 131 0.09 9.14 -15.55
CA PRO A 131 -0.39 8.16 -16.50
C PRO A 131 -1.73 7.64 -15.95
N VAL A 132 -2.82 8.07 -16.59
CA VAL A 132 -4.17 7.61 -16.28
C VAL A 132 -4.14 6.09 -16.43
N ASN A 133 -4.63 5.37 -15.41
CA ASN A 133 -4.70 3.91 -15.44
C ASN A 133 -5.88 3.45 -16.32
N ASP A 134 -5.85 3.83 -17.59
CA ASP A 134 -6.83 3.45 -18.59
C ASP A 134 -6.23 2.52 -19.64
N LYS A 135 -7.10 1.86 -20.41
CA LYS A 135 -6.67 0.89 -21.44
C LYS A 135 -5.83 1.54 -22.55
N ARG A 136 -6.06 2.82 -22.85
CA ARG A 136 -5.38 3.54 -23.94
C ARG A 136 -3.94 3.85 -23.56
N SER A 137 -3.71 4.34 -22.35
CA SER A 137 -2.38 4.59 -21.79
C SER A 137 -1.54 3.31 -21.74
N HIS A 138 -2.12 2.17 -21.34
CA HIS A 138 -1.42 0.89 -21.37
C HIS A 138 -1.09 0.42 -22.80
N ALA A 139 -2.00 0.62 -23.76
CA ALA A 139 -1.76 0.26 -25.16
C ALA A 139 -0.64 1.10 -25.78
N ASN A 140 -0.65 2.41 -25.56
CA ASN A 140 0.40 3.34 -26.01
C ASN A 140 1.75 2.97 -25.39
N LEU A 141 1.79 2.71 -24.08
CA LEU A 141 3.02 2.29 -23.39
C LEU A 141 3.61 1.00 -23.95
N LEU A 142 2.76 0.02 -24.32
CA LEU A 142 3.21 -1.21 -24.96
C LEU A 142 3.75 -0.95 -26.37
N HIS A 143 3.07 -0.08 -27.13
CA HIS A 143 3.53 0.34 -28.45
C HIS A 143 4.91 1.00 -28.36
N ASP A 144 5.09 1.98 -27.47
CA ASP A 144 6.36 2.70 -27.30
C ASP A 144 7.48 1.75 -26.88
N ARG A 145 7.22 0.84 -25.93
CA ARG A 145 8.20 -0.17 -25.51
C ARG A 145 8.62 -1.08 -26.65
N TRP A 146 7.68 -1.49 -27.50
CA TRP A 146 8.00 -2.28 -28.68
C TRP A 146 8.78 -1.45 -29.72
N ASN A 147 8.30 -0.24 -30.03
CA ASN A 147 8.87 0.64 -31.04
C ASN A 147 10.31 1.04 -30.71
N CYS A 148 10.57 1.39 -29.45
CA CYS A 148 11.91 1.72 -28.94
C CYS A 148 12.77 0.49 -28.64
N ARG A 149 12.30 -0.73 -28.94
CA ARG A 149 12.99 -2.00 -28.66
C ARG A 149 13.45 -2.12 -27.20
N TRP A 150 12.62 -1.65 -26.29
CA TRP A 150 12.93 -1.61 -24.87
C TRP A 150 13.18 -3.01 -24.32
N LYS A 151 14.26 -3.15 -23.55
CA LYS A 151 14.65 -4.40 -22.88
C LYS A 151 14.65 -4.19 -21.38
N LYS A 152 14.07 -5.15 -20.66
CA LYS A 152 14.03 -5.20 -19.21
C LYS A 152 14.88 -6.35 -18.72
N ASP A 153 15.83 -6.07 -17.84
CA ASP A 153 16.48 -7.13 -17.08
C ASP A 153 15.57 -7.56 -15.92
N VAL A 154 15.21 -8.84 -15.90
CA VAL A 154 14.36 -9.43 -14.87
C VAL A 154 15.18 -10.43 -14.08
N VAL A 155 15.26 -10.22 -12.77
CA VAL A 155 15.98 -11.11 -11.85
C VAL A 155 15.02 -11.58 -10.74
N SER A 156 14.87 -12.88 -10.59
CA SER A 156 14.09 -13.49 -9.52
C SER A 156 15.01 -14.05 -8.45
N GLN A 157 15.17 -13.31 -7.36
CA GLN A 157 15.93 -13.77 -6.19
C GLN A 157 15.29 -14.99 -5.52
N ARG A 158 13.97 -15.17 -5.67
CA ARG A 158 13.25 -16.31 -5.07
C ARG A 158 13.57 -17.63 -5.77
N LEU A 159 13.69 -17.59 -7.10
CA LEU A 159 13.94 -18.75 -7.96
C LEU A 159 15.43 -18.90 -8.33
N GLY A 160 16.22 -17.84 -8.21
CA GLY A 160 17.61 -17.81 -8.65
C GLY A 160 17.73 -17.86 -10.18
N ILE A 161 16.91 -17.06 -10.88
CA ILE A 161 16.92 -16.98 -12.35
C ILE A 161 16.97 -15.52 -12.80
N SER A 162 17.53 -15.30 -13.98
CA SER A 162 17.58 -14.02 -14.68
C SER A 162 17.26 -14.20 -16.15
N TYR A 163 16.60 -13.21 -16.76
CA TYR A 163 16.32 -13.17 -18.19
C TYR A 163 16.07 -11.73 -18.64
N LYS A 164 16.16 -11.49 -19.94
CA LYS A 164 15.77 -10.24 -20.58
C LYS A 164 14.35 -10.37 -21.12
N GLU A 165 13.50 -9.40 -20.79
CA GLU A 165 12.14 -9.30 -21.29
C GLU A 165 12.06 -8.16 -22.31
N SER A 166 11.43 -8.41 -23.45
CA SER A 166 11.14 -7.42 -24.48
C SER A 166 9.77 -7.69 -25.10
N TYR A 167 9.30 -6.80 -25.98
CA TYR A 167 8.04 -6.97 -26.68
C TYR A 167 8.30 -7.24 -28.16
N LEU A 168 7.53 -8.17 -28.73
CA LEU A 168 7.46 -8.44 -30.18
C LEU A 168 6.05 -8.22 -30.67
N ALA A 169 5.91 -7.61 -31.86
CA ALA A 169 4.65 -7.57 -32.56
C ALA A 169 4.28 -8.97 -33.08
N ARG A 170 3.00 -9.33 -33.00
CA ARG A 170 2.48 -10.53 -33.67
C ARG A 170 2.25 -10.24 -35.15
N THR A 171 2.49 -11.24 -35.99
CA THR A 171 2.18 -11.18 -37.42
C THR A 171 0.66 -11.13 -37.63
N LYS A 172 0.20 -10.37 -38.65
CA LYS A 172 -1.23 -10.19 -38.97
C LYS A 172 -2.01 -11.51 -39.04
N GLY A 173 -1.45 -12.55 -39.66
CA GLY A 173 -2.09 -13.87 -39.75
C GLY A 173 -2.35 -14.53 -38.38
N LEU A 174 -1.44 -14.38 -37.42
CA LEU A 174 -1.59 -14.97 -36.08
C LEU A 174 -2.62 -14.24 -35.21
N VAL A 175 -2.88 -12.97 -35.49
CA VAL A 175 -3.89 -12.18 -34.75
C VAL A 175 -5.29 -12.41 -35.30
N ILE A 176 -5.40 -12.68 -36.61
CA ILE A 176 -6.68 -12.90 -37.30
C ILE A 176 -7.19 -14.33 -37.11
N HIS A 177 -6.31 -15.34 -37.17
CA HIS A 177 -6.70 -16.75 -37.14
C HIS A 177 -6.71 -17.41 -35.75
N HIS A 178 -6.18 -16.76 -34.72
CA HIS A 178 -6.20 -17.29 -33.35
C HIS A 178 -7.10 -16.49 -32.42
N VAL A 179 -7.62 -17.14 -31.38
CA VAL A 179 -8.43 -16.54 -30.30
C VAL A 179 -7.69 -15.39 -29.58
N ASN A 180 -6.37 -15.33 -29.69
CA ASN A 180 -5.52 -14.35 -29.01
C ASN A 180 -5.43 -13.03 -29.79
N LYS A 181 -6.26 -12.06 -29.39
CA LYS A 181 -6.38 -10.73 -30.00
C LYS A 181 -5.29 -9.72 -29.57
N GLN A 182 -4.24 -10.12 -28.85
CA GLN A 182 -3.22 -9.16 -28.41
C GLN A 182 -2.20 -8.87 -29.52
N MET A 183 -1.98 -7.58 -29.80
CA MET A 183 -1.03 -7.11 -30.82
C MET A 183 0.43 -7.42 -30.48
N TYR A 184 0.79 -7.37 -29.20
CA TYR A 184 2.15 -7.59 -28.72
C TYR A 184 2.24 -8.85 -27.85
N ARG A 185 3.38 -9.54 -27.93
CA ARG A 185 3.74 -10.65 -27.04
C ARG A 185 5.06 -10.36 -26.35
N LYS A 186 5.23 -10.91 -25.15
CA LYS A 186 6.52 -10.88 -24.45
C LYS A 186 7.49 -11.86 -25.11
N TRP A 187 8.71 -11.40 -25.29
CA TRP A 187 9.85 -12.21 -25.71
C TRP A 187 10.85 -12.25 -24.57
N LEU A 188 11.17 -13.47 -24.15
CA LEU A 188 12.11 -13.72 -23.07
C LEU A 188 13.40 -14.27 -23.68
N ASP A 189 14.51 -13.61 -23.38
CA ASP A 189 15.84 -13.91 -23.92
C ASP A 189 16.86 -14.03 -22.77
N THR A 190 18.05 -14.56 -23.08
CA THR A 190 19.20 -14.65 -22.16
C THR A 190 18.83 -15.27 -20.81
N PHE A 191 18.08 -16.37 -20.84
CA PHE A 191 17.71 -17.09 -19.61
C PHE A 191 18.96 -17.67 -18.95
N SER A 192 19.15 -17.38 -17.66
CA SER A 192 20.26 -17.90 -16.87
C SER A 192 19.81 -18.23 -15.45
N VAL A 193 20.38 -19.30 -14.89
CA VAL A 193 20.10 -19.74 -13.51
C VAL A 193 21.25 -19.29 -12.62
N THR A 194 21.05 -18.16 -11.95
CA THR A 194 22.03 -17.55 -11.02
C THR A 194 21.61 -17.80 -9.58
N ARG A 195 22.22 -18.81 -8.95
CA ARG A 195 21.94 -19.17 -7.55
C ARG A 195 22.71 -18.26 -6.59
N SER A 196 22.13 -18.06 -5.41
CA SER A 196 22.76 -17.34 -4.31
C SER A 196 24.06 -18.04 -3.87
N LYS A 197 25.07 -17.28 -3.44
CA LYS A 197 26.30 -17.82 -2.85
C LYS A 197 26.05 -18.56 -1.53
N ASN A 198 24.99 -18.19 -0.80
CA ASN A 198 24.60 -18.88 0.44
C ASN A 198 23.94 -20.23 0.12
N ALA A 199 24.53 -21.33 0.61
CA ALA A 199 24.11 -22.70 0.34
C ALA A 199 22.65 -23.01 0.74
N LYS A 200 22.18 -22.52 1.89
CA LYS A 200 20.79 -22.71 2.35
C LYS A 200 19.81 -22.05 1.39
N ILE A 201 20.12 -20.84 0.95
CA ILE A 201 19.30 -20.08 0.00
C ILE A 201 19.35 -20.74 -1.38
N ALA A 202 20.52 -21.16 -1.85
CA ALA A 202 20.70 -21.84 -3.13
C ALA A 202 19.88 -23.14 -3.22
N LYS A 203 19.86 -23.95 -2.15
CA LYS A 203 19.04 -25.16 -2.06
C LYS A 203 17.55 -24.83 -2.16
N ALA A 204 17.08 -23.79 -1.45
CA ALA A 204 15.69 -23.35 -1.51
C ALA A 204 15.29 -22.81 -2.91
N GLN A 205 16.17 -22.02 -3.55
CA GLN A 205 15.99 -21.54 -4.92
C GLN A 205 15.86 -22.72 -5.89
N LYS A 206 16.77 -23.71 -5.82
CA LYS A 206 16.73 -24.92 -6.65
C LYS A 206 15.41 -25.66 -6.52
N ILE A 207 14.95 -25.93 -5.29
CA ILE A 207 13.68 -26.62 -5.05
C ILE A 207 12.50 -25.83 -5.65
N ARG A 208 12.45 -24.51 -5.43
CA ARG A 208 11.37 -23.66 -5.95
C ARG A 208 11.38 -23.56 -7.47
N HIS A 209 12.56 -23.49 -8.07
CA HIS A 209 12.71 -23.49 -9.53
C HIS A 209 12.18 -24.79 -10.14
N HIS A 210 12.61 -25.95 -9.61
CA HIS A 210 12.06 -27.24 -10.05
C HIS A 210 10.55 -27.34 -9.89
N ARG A 211 9.98 -26.78 -8.81
CA ARG A 211 8.52 -26.74 -8.64
C ARG A 211 7.80 -25.84 -9.64
N ALA A 212 8.45 -24.77 -10.10
CA ALA A 212 7.86 -23.85 -11.08
C ALA A 212 7.96 -24.38 -12.52
N CYS A 213 8.81 -25.38 -12.76
CA CYS A 213 8.94 -26.07 -14.04
C CYS A 213 8.05 -27.32 -14.17
N ARG A 214 7.32 -27.69 -13.11
CA ARG A 214 6.25 -28.68 -13.16
C ARG A 214 4.94 -27.99 -13.53
#